data_AF-A0A7L4PI23-F1
#
_entry.id   AF-A0A7L4PI23-F1
#
_cell.length_a   1.000
_cell.length_b   1.000
_cell.length_c   1.000
_cell.angle_alpha   90.00
_cell.angle_beta   90.00
_cell.angle_gamma   90.00
#
_symmetry.space_group_name_H-M   'P 1'
#
loop_
_entity.id
_entity.type
_entity.pdbx_description
1 polymer ?
#
loop_
_entity_poly.entity_id
_entity_poly.type
_entity_poly.pdbx_seq_one_letter_code
_entity_poly.pdbx_strand_id
1 'polypeptide(L)'
;MDQSLDHFIRLFAESMSRGNYKEAARIREEHSIPSEMLQEAVMAAFKRQVAEGQYSIAAELGKQYHLPESLVKDVAARSFQRKLESEHFKAAADYAKEYDLPQDLVREAAVQAFRKSMSFGLEKNAAEIAVDFELPESMIQEAAGASFRSYMKAGLYRKALTIARKYNLPGEMVTEAENKMAGR
;
A
#
# COMPACT_ATOMS: atom_id res chain seq x y z
N MET A 1 40.72 17.37 13.08
CA MET A 1 39.32 16.91 12.91
C MET A 1 38.45 17.96 13.56
N ASP A 2 37.45 18.46 12.83
CA ASP A 2 36.64 19.63 13.19
C ASP A 2 35.67 19.27 14.33
N GLN A 3 35.93 19.79 15.53
CA GLN A 3 35.11 19.54 16.73
C GLN A 3 33.63 19.95 16.54
N SER A 4 33.35 20.82 15.56
CA SER A 4 31.99 21.23 15.22
C SER A 4 31.21 20.12 14.52
N LEU A 5 31.83 19.35 13.63
CA LEU A 5 31.15 18.32 12.85
C LEU A 5 30.77 17.12 13.73
N ASP A 6 31.68 16.68 14.60
CA ASP A 6 31.43 15.59 15.55
C ASP A 6 30.26 15.92 16.51
N HIS A 7 30.12 17.19 16.89
CA HIS A 7 29.00 17.65 17.70
C HIS A 7 27.66 17.48 16.96
N PHE A 8 27.57 17.91 15.70
CA PHE A 8 26.33 17.80 14.92
C PHE A 8 25.98 16.35 14.57
N ILE A 9 26.98 15.48 14.36
CA ILE A 9 26.74 14.03 14.19
C ILE A 9 26.10 13.43 15.45
N ARG A 10 26.54 13.83 16.65
CA ARG A 10 25.93 13.37 17.91
C ARG A 10 24.50 13.88 18.07
N LEU A 11 24.24 15.15 17.75
CA LEU A 11 22.88 15.71 17.79
C LEU A 11 21.94 15.03 16.79
N PHE A 12 22.45 14.71 15.59
CA PHE A 12 21.74 13.90 14.61
C PHE A 12 21.38 12.53 15.20
N ALA A 13 22.37 11.82 15.75
CA ALA A 13 22.16 10.49 16.32
C ALA A 13 21.17 10.48 17.50
N GLU A 14 21.25 11.48 18.37
CA GLU A 14 20.31 11.67 19.48
C GLU A 14 18.89 11.90 18.95
N SER A 15 18.72 12.75 17.93
CA SER A 15 17.42 13.01 17.30
C SER A 15 16.84 11.75 16.65
N MET A 16 17.66 10.99 15.93
CA MET A 16 17.28 9.69 15.35
C MET A 16 16.84 8.69 16.44
N SER A 17 17.59 8.60 17.54
CA SER A 17 17.28 7.73 18.68
C SER A 17 16.00 8.14 19.43
N ARG A 18 15.55 9.38 19.31
CA ARG A 18 14.27 9.84 19.86
C ARG A 18 13.09 9.69 18.90
N GLY A 19 13.36 9.33 17.65
CA GLY A 19 12.34 9.28 16.59
C GLY A 19 12.02 10.65 15.99
N ASN A 20 12.84 11.66 16.27
CA ASN A 20 12.68 13.02 15.75
C ASN A 20 13.30 13.12 14.35
N TYR A 21 12.80 12.34 13.39
CA TYR A 21 13.42 12.19 12.07
C TYR A 21 13.47 13.50 11.25
N LYS A 22 12.47 14.37 11.41
CA LYS A 22 12.46 15.70 10.78
C LYS A 22 13.58 16.59 11.30
N GLU A 23 13.81 16.56 12.61
CA GLU A 23 14.89 17.32 13.24
C GLU A 23 16.26 16.76 12.85
N ALA A 24 16.40 15.43 12.81
CA ALA A 24 17.61 14.79 12.32
C ALA A 24 17.90 15.19 10.86
N ALA A 25 16.88 15.19 9.98
CA ALA A 25 17.04 15.64 8.60
C ALA A 25 17.47 17.12 8.52
N ARG A 26 16.87 18.00 9.33
CA ARG A 26 17.25 19.42 9.43
C ARG A 26 18.71 19.60 9.84
N ILE A 27 19.16 18.90 10.89
CA ILE A 27 20.57 18.93 11.36
C ILE A 27 21.52 18.47 10.24
N ARG A 28 21.18 17.39 9.53
CA ARG A 28 21.98 16.92 8.39
C ARG A 28 22.11 18.00 7.32
N GLU A 29 21.00 18.62 6.92
CA GLU A 29 20.97 19.60 5.83
C GLU A 29 21.72 20.89 6.22
N GLU A 30 21.44 21.45 7.39
CA GLU A 30 22.05 22.71 7.86
C GLU A 30 23.57 22.62 8.02
N HIS A 31 24.06 21.44 8.40
CA HIS A 31 25.49 21.20 8.64
C HIS A 31 26.15 20.40 7.51
N SER A 32 25.44 20.15 6.41
CA SER A 32 25.93 19.42 5.23
C SER A 32 26.67 18.13 5.60
N ILE A 33 26.14 17.38 6.56
CA ILE A 33 26.81 16.19 7.11
C ILE A 33 26.80 15.08 6.05
N PRO A 34 27.98 14.51 5.69
CA PRO A 34 28.06 13.40 4.73
C PRO A 34 27.24 12.19 5.20
N SER A 35 26.53 11.54 4.27
CA SER A 35 25.59 10.46 4.60
C SER A 35 26.31 9.22 5.16
N GLU A 36 27.58 9.05 4.82
CA GLU A 36 28.47 7.98 5.28
C GLU A 36 28.69 8.05 6.79
N MET A 37 28.74 9.26 7.35
CA MET A 37 28.94 9.48 8.79
C MET A 37 27.66 9.24 9.61
N LEU A 38 26.51 9.14 8.94
CA LEU A 38 25.20 8.99 9.56
C LEU A 38 24.72 7.53 9.57
N GLN A 39 25.38 6.64 8.83
CA GLN A 39 24.93 5.27 8.56
C GLN A 39 24.66 4.47 9.84
N GLU A 40 25.50 4.61 10.86
CA GLU A 40 25.32 3.88 12.13
C GLU A 40 24.03 4.30 12.85
N ALA A 41 23.81 5.61 12.99
CA ALA A 41 22.62 6.15 13.63
C ALA A 41 21.34 5.84 12.84
N VAL A 42 21.40 5.92 11.51
CA VAL A 42 20.31 5.54 10.61
C VAL A 42 19.98 4.06 10.74
N MET A 43 20.99 3.18 10.70
CA MET A 43 20.79 1.74 10.83
C MET A 43 20.20 1.37 12.20
N ALA A 44 20.63 2.01 13.28
CA ALA A 44 20.07 1.81 14.62
C ALA A 44 18.58 2.22 14.67
N ALA A 45 18.25 3.39 14.14
CA ALA A 45 16.86 3.86 14.06
C ALA A 45 16.00 2.97 13.18
N PHE A 46 16.51 2.55 12.02
CA PHE A 46 15.86 1.60 11.11
C PHE A 46 15.49 0.30 11.83
N LYS A 47 16.47 -0.35 12.47
CA LYS A 47 16.25 -1.61 13.21
C LYS A 47 15.22 -1.46 14.31
N ARG A 48 15.25 -0.34 15.05
CA ARG A 48 14.25 -0.04 16.07
C ARG A 48 12.85 0.08 15.46
N GLN A 49 12.68 0.84 14.38
CA GLN A 49 11.38 1.00 13.73
C GLN A 49 10.85 -0.33 13.19
N VAL A 50 11.71 -1.19 12.65
CA VAL A 50 11.33 -2.56 12.26
C VAL A 50 10.85 -3.37 13.47
N ALA A 51 11.55 -3.29 14.61
CA ALA A 51 11.17 -4.00 15.83
C ALA A 51 9.84 -3.52 16.42
N GLU A 52 9.54 -2.23 16.33
CA GLU A 52 8.26 -1.63 16.72
C GLU A 52 7.14 -1.88 15.69
N GLY A 53 7.45 -2.52 14.56
CA GLY A 53 6.52 -2.75 13.46
C GLY A 53 6.20 -1.51 12.64
N GLN A 54 6.95 -0.42 12.78
CA GLN A 54 6.79 0.82 12.00
C GLN A 54 7.47 0.71 10.63
N TYR A 55 7.04 -0.26 9.83
CA TYR A 55 7.70 -0.62 8.57
C TYR A 55 7.73 0.51 7.54
N SER A 56 6.69 1.35 7.47
CA SER A 56 6.66 2.49 6.54
C SER A 56 7.76 3.50 6.85
N ILE A 57 7.94 3.81 8.13
CA ILE A 57 8.97 4.75 8.61
C ILE A 57 10.36 4.14 8.39
N ALA A 58 10.54 2.86 8.72
CA ALA A 58 11.80 2.17 8.49
C ALA A 58 12.20 2.18 7.00
N ALA A 59 11.28 1.84 6.10
CA ALA A 59 11.56 1.86 4.66
C ALA A 59 11.90 3.27 4.15
N GLU A 60 11.21 4.30 4.64
CA GLU A 60 11.48 5.70 4.30
C GLU A 60 12.89 6.13 4.75
N LEU A 61 13.27 5.80 5.99
CA LEU A 61 14.64 6.02 6.49
C LEU A 61 15.67 5.31 5.62
N GLY A 62 15.40 4.04 5.28
CA GLY A 62 16.30 3.24 4.44
C GLY A 62 16.52 3.87 3.07
N LYS A 63 15.45 4.34 2.44
CA LYS A 63 15.48 5.00 1.13
C LYS A 63 16.18 6.37 1.19
N GLN A 64 15.85 7.21 2.17
CA GLN A 64 16.39 8.56 2.31
C GLN A 64 17.91 8.60 2.56
N TYR A 65 18.43 7.58 3.24
CA TYR A 65 19.84 7.50 3.64
C TYR A 65 20.61 6.39 2.91
N HIS A 66 20.04 5.85 1.82
CA HIS A 66 20.67 4.89 0.93
C HIS A 66 21.20 3.64 1.65
N LEU A 67 20.42 3.09 2.59
CA LEU A 67 20.67 1.77 3.15
C LEU A 67 20.61 0.69 2.05
N PRO A 68 21.19 -0.51 2.26
CA PRO A 68 21.18 -1.57 1.27
C PRO A 68 19.78 -1.83 0.71
N GLU A 69 19.64 -1.79 -0.62
CA GLU A 69 18.34 -1.84 -1.30
C GLU A 69 17.51 -3.06 -0.92
N SER A 70 18.14 -4.24 -0.81
CA SER A 70 17.48 -5.47 -0.37
C SER A 70 16.81 -5.33 1.00
N LEU A 71 17.51 -4.70 1.95
CA LEU A 71 16.99 -4.45 3.29
C LEU A 71 15.77 -3.51 3.27
N VAL A 72 15.84 -2.46 2.44
CA VAL A 72 14.74 -1.51 2.28
C VAL A 72 13.53 -2.18 1.64
N LYS A 73 13.74 -2.96 0.56
CA LYS A 73 12.69 -3.70 -0.15
C LYS A 73 12.02 -4.74 0.76
N ASP A 74 12.76 -5.46 1.59
CA ASP A 74 12.20 -6.43 2.54
C ASP A 74 11.26 -5.77 3.56
N VAL A 75 11.63 -4.61 4.09
CA VAL A 75 10.81 -3.88 5.05
C VAL A 75 9.63 -3.19 4.37
N ALA A 76 9.84 -2.64 3.17
CA ALA A 76 8.78 -2.08 2.35
C ALA A 76 7.72 -3.14 2.00
N ALA A 77 8.11 -4.37 1.67
CA ALA A 77 7.18 -5.47 1.42
C ALA A 77 6.27 -5.76 2.63
N ARG A 78 6.78 -5.68 3.86
CA ARG A 78 5.97 -5.82 5.08
C ARG A 78 4.99 -4.66 5.28
N SER A 79 5.44 -3.44 5.01
CA SER A 79 4.57 -2.25 5.05
C SER A 79 3.43 -2.35 4.02
N PHE A 80 3.78 -2.78 2.80
CA PHE A 80 2.84 -3.06 1.72
C PHE A 80 1.78 -4.10 2.14
N GLN A 81 2.21 -5.23 2.70
CA GLN A 81 1.30 -6.27 3.18
C GLN A 81 0.31 -5.73 4.22
N ARG A 82 0.78 -4.92 5.20
CA ARG A 82 -0.12 -4.30 6.18
C ARG A 82 -1.14 -3.37 5.56
N LYS A 83 -0.76 -2.61 4.53
CA LYS A 83 -1.70 -1.73 3.81
C LYS A 83 -2.78 -2.55 3.10
N LEU A 84 -2.43 -3.69 2.50
CA LEU A 84 -3.39 -4.62 1.93
C LEU A 84 -4.32 -5.24 2.98
N GLU A 85 -3.77 -5.68 4.11
CA GLU A 85 -4.56 -6.27 5.20
C GLU A 85 -5.56 -5.28 5.82
N SER A 86 -5.22 -4.00 5.81
CA SER A 86 -6.03 -2.86 6.30
C SER A 86 -6.94 -2.26 5.22
N GLU A 87 -7.06 -2.91 4.06
CA GLU A 87 -7.92 -2.51 2.95
C GLU A 87 -7.55 -1.16 2.29
N HIS A 88 -6.33 -0.68 2.49
CA HIS A 88 -5.80 0.54 1.86
C HIS A 88 -5.16 0.24 0.50
N PHE A 89 -5.95 -0.33 -0.42
CA PHE A 89 -5.48 -0.92 -1.69
C PHE A 89 -4.73 0.04 -2.60
N LYS A 90 -5.31 1.22 -2.88
CA LYS A 90 -4.64 2.26 -3.67
C LYS A 90 -3.30 2.68 -3.06
N ALA A 91 -3.30 2.92 -1.75
CA ALA A 91 -2.07 3.26 -1.04
C ALA A 91 -1.04 2.12 -1.06
N ALA A 92 -1.47 0.86 -1.07
CA ALA A 92 -0.60 -0.29 -1.22
C ALA A 92 0.01 -0.36 -2.63
N ALA A 93 -0.80 -0.15 -3.68
CA ALA A 93 -0.31 -0.13 -5.07
C ALA A 93 0.70 0.99 -5.32
N ASP A 94 0.39 2.21 -4.86
CA ASP A 94 1.29 3.35 -4.96
C ASP A 94 2.61 3.08 -4.21
N TYR A 95 2.52 2.48 -3.02
CA TYR A 95 3.68 2.12 -2.21
C TYR A 95 4.54 1.02 -2.85
N ALA A 96 3.93 0.01 -3.46
CA ALA A 96 4.67 -1.03 -4.16
C ALA A 96 5.46 -0.46 -5.35
N LYS A 97 4.87 0.47 -6.10
CA LYS A 97 5.54 1.19 -7.18
C LYS A 97 6.67 2.08 -6.66
N GLU A 98 6.43 2.80 -5.56
CA GLU A 98 7.40 3.70 -4.94
C GLU A 98 8.69 2.98 -4.50
N TYR A 99 8.57 1.74 -4.02
CA TYR A 99 9.67 0.92 -3.52
C TYR A 99 10.13 -0.15 -4.51
N ASP A 100 9.62 -0.12 -5.74
CA ASP A 100 9.98 -1.05 -6.82
C ASP A 100 9.91 -2.51 -6.33
N LEU A 101 8.80 -2.86 -5.68
CA LEU A 101 8.58 -4.19 -5.14
C LEU A 101 8.36 -5.19 -6.29
N PRO A 102 8.84 -6.45 -6.15
CA PRO A 102 8.67 -7.46 -7.19
C PRO A 102 7.20 -7.64 -7.58
N GLN A 103 6.91 -7.62 -8.88
CA GLN A 103 5.54 -7.69 -9.40
C GLN A 103 4.80 -8.94 -8.91
N ASP A 104 5.49 -10.07 -8.76
CA ASP A 104 4.89 -11.31 -8.25
C ASP A 104 4.45 -11.19 -6.79
N LEU A 105 5.24 -10.50 -5.95
CA LEU A 105 4.89 -10.23 -4.55
C LEU A 105 3.65 -9.32 -4.47
N VAL A 106 3.61 -8.29 -5.32
CA VAL A 106 2.49 -7.36 -5.42
C VAL A 106 1.21 -8.10 -5.83
N ARG A 107 1.33 -8.94 -6.87
CA ARG A 107 0.21 -9.74 -7.39
C ARG A 107 -0.29 -10.76 -6.36
N GLU A 108 0.61 -11.49 -5.70
CA GLU A 108 0.24 -12.49 -4.69
C GLU A 108 -0.55 -11.86 -3.55
N ALA A 109 -0.07 -10.73 -3.03
CA ALA A 109 -0.72 -10.06 -1.92
C ALA A 109 -2.06 -9.44 -2.34
N ALA A 110 -2.17 -8.92 -3.56
CA ALA A 110 -3.45 -8.47 -4.13
C ALA A 110 -4.46 -9.62 -4.30
N VAL A 111 -4.02 -10.82 -4.70
CA VAL A 111 -4.87 -12.02 -4.74
C VAL A 111 -5.36 -12.41 -3.35
N GLN A 112 -4.52 -12.33 -2.32
CA GLN A 112 -4.94 -12.60 -0.94
C GLN A 112 -5.96 -11.57 -0.44
N ALA A 113 -5.73 -10.29 -0.72
CA ALA A 113 -6.67 -9.21 -0.39
C ALA A 113 -8.02 -9.39 -1.09
N PHE A 114 -8.02 -9.71 -2.38
CA PHE A 114 -9.21 -10.07 -3.15
C PHE A 114 -10.00 -11.19 -2.48
N ARG A 115 -9.34 -12.31 -2.15
CA ARG A 115 -9.98 -13.47 -1.52
C ARG A 115 -10.57 -13.11 -0.16
N LYS A 116 -9.86 -12.31 0.63
CA LYS A 116 -10.34 -11.81 1.92
C LYS A 116 -11.60 -10.96 1.74
N SER A 117 -11.59 -9.97 0.85
CA SER A 117 -12.77 -9.14 0.57
C SER A 117 -13.96 -9.98 0.09
N MET A 118 -13.74 -10.95 -0.80
CA MET A 118 -14.79 -11.89 -1.23
C MET A 118 -15.37 -12.68 -0.04
N SER A 119 -14.52 -13.17 0.87
CA SER A 119 -14.96 -13.93 2.05
C SER A 119 -15.81 -13.12 3.04
N PHE A 120 -15.63 -11.80 3.08
CA PHE A 120 -16.41 -10.89 3.92
C PHE A 120 -17.66 -10.32 3.21
N GLY A 121 -17.96 -10.74 1.97
CA GLY A 121 -19.07 -10.18 1.19
C GLY A 121 -18.83 -8.74 0.74
N LEU A 122 -17.57 -8.34 0.59
CA LEU A 122 -17.15 -7.03 0.09
C LEU A 122 -16.83 -7.13 -1.41
N GLU A 123 -17.76 -7.64 -2.22
CA GLU A 123 -17.46 -8.04 -3.59
C GLU A 123 -17.16 -6.85 -4.51
N LYS A 124 -17.75 -5.68 -4.22
CA LYS A 124 -17.37 -4.43 -4.90
C LYS A 124 -15.89 -4.08 -4.65
N ASN A 125 -15.44 -4.19 -3.40
CA ASN A 125 -14.05 -3.91 -3.03
C ASN A 125 -13.13 -4.94 -3.70
N ALA A 126 -13.51 -6.21 -3.73
CA ALA A 126 -12.75 -7.25 -4.43
C ALA A 126 -12.60 -6.93 -5.94
N ALA A 127 -13.66 -6.46 -6.60
CA ALA A 127 -13.57 -6.04 -8.01
C ALA A 127 -12.63 -4.84 -8.22
N GLU A 128 -12.61 -3.88 -7.28
CA GLU A 128 -11.69 -2.74 -7.31
C GLU A 128 -10.23 -3.19 -7.11
N ILE A 129 -9.96 -4.09 -6.16
CA ILE A 129 -8.62 -4.71 -5.99
C ILE A 129 -8.16 -5.37 -7.29
N ALA A 130 -9.04 -6.16 -7.92
CA ALA A 130 -8.69 -6.89 -9.13
C ALA A 130 -8.33 -5.97 -10.30
N VAL A 131 -9.00 -4.81 -10.42
CA VAL A 131 -8.65 -3.80 -11.42
C VAL A 131 -7.36 -3.05 -11.06
N ASP A 132 -7.25 -2.53 -9.85
CA ASP A 132 -6.12 -1.68 -9.43
C ASP A 132 -4.77 -2.41 -9.45
N PHE A 133 -4.80 -3.73 -9.26
CA PHE A 133 -3.62 -4.60 -9.28
C PHE A 133 -3.50 -5.48 -10.52
N GLU A 134 -4.30 -5.20 -11.57
CA GLU A 134 -4.25 -5.93 -12.84
C GLU A 134 -4.31 -7.46 -12.67
N LEU A 135 -5.20 -7.91 -11.78
CA LEU A 135 -5.47 -9.33 -11.58
C LEU A 135 -6.20 -9.90 -12.81
N PRO A 136 -6.19 -11.24 -12.99
CA PRO A 136 -6.86 -11.88 -14.13
C PRO A 136 -8.30 -11.40 -14.31
N GLU A 137 -8.71 -11.20 -15.56
CA GLU A 137 -10.05 -10.71 -15.91
C GLU A 137 -11.16 -11.57 -15.29
N SER A 138 -10.94 -12.87 -15.18
CA SER A 138 -11.86 -13.79 -14.51
C SER A 138 -12.16 -13.40 -13.05
N MET A 139 -11.17 -12.92 -12.30
CA MET A 139 -11.35 -12.45 -10.92
C MET A 139 -12.15 -11.14 -10.87
N ILE A 140 -11.93 -10.23 -11.82
CA ILE A 140 -12.71 -9.00 -11.96
C ILE A 140 -14.18 -9.35 -12.21
N GLN A 141 -14.44 -10.22 -13.19
CA GLN A 141 -15.78 -10.66 -13.58
C GLN A 141 -16.49 -11.42 -12.45
N GLU A 142 -15.77 -12.28 -11.71
CA GLU A 142 -16.30 -13.02 -10.56
C GLU A 142 -16.82 -12.06 -9.48
N ALA A 143 -15.98 -11.14 -9.03
CA ALA A 143 -16.31 -10.20 -7.97
C ALA A 143 -17.38 -9.18 -8.39
N ALA A 144 -17.25 -8.61 -9.60
CA ALA A 144 -18.26 -7.69 -10.14
C ALA A 144 -19.61 -8.38 -10.32
N GLY A 145 -19.63 -9.62 -10.83
CA GLY A 145 -20.85 -10.41 -10.96
C GLY A 145 -21.49 -10.74 -9.61
N ALA A 146 -20.69 -11.05 -8.59
CA ALA A 146 -21.20 -11.27 -7.24
C ALA A 146 -21.79 -9.99 -6.63
N SER A 147 -21.10 -8.86 -6.77
CA SER A 147 -21.58 -7.54 -6.34
C SER A 147 -22.89 -7.15 -7.03
N PHE A 148 -22.98 -7.38 -8.35
CA PHE A 148 -24.21 -7.18 -9.12
C PHE A 148 -25.38 -7.98 -8.53
N ARG A 149 -25.20 -9.30 -8.34
CA ARG A 149 -26.25 -10.19 -7.82
C ARG A 149 -26.69 -9.76 -6.41
N SER A 150 -25.74 -9.36 -5.57
CA SER A 150 -26.02 -8.82 -4.23
C SER A 150 -26.91 -7.57 -4.30
N TYR A 151 -26.58 -6.61 -5.15
CA TYR A 151 -27.40 -5.42 -5.36
C TYR A 151 -28.77 -5.72 -5.97
N MET A 152 -28.86 -6.65 -6.94
CA MET A 152 -30.14 -7.08 -7.50
C MET A 152 -31.05 -7.67 -6.43
N LYS A 153 -30.52 -8.57 -5.60
CA LYS A 153 -31.26 -9.20 -4.48
C LYS A 153 -31.73 -8.17 -3.45
N ALA A 154 -30.92 -7.15 -3.16
CA ALA A 154 -31.27 -6.05 -2.26
C ALA A 154 -32.25 -5.03 -2.89
N GLY A 155 -32.64 -5.20 -4.16
CA GLY A 155 -33.49 -4.24 -4.85
C GLY A 155 -32.79 -2.92 -5.20
N LEU A 156 -31.45 -2.91 -5.21
CA LEU A 156 -30.61 -1.75 -5.51
C LEU A 156 -30.23 -1.72 -6.99
N TYR A 157 -31.24 -1.77 -7.88
CA TYR A 157 -31.06 -1.99 -9.32
C TYR A 157 -30.17 -0.96 -10.01
N ARG A 158 -30.26 0.32 -9.62
CA ARG A 158 -29.37 1.37 -10.15
C ARG A 158 -27.90 1.07 -9.84
N LYS A 159 -27.60 0.61 -8.61
CA LYS A 159 -26.23 0.23 -8.22
C LYS A 159 -25.78 -1.04 -8.97
N ALA A 160 -26.66 -2.03 -9.12
CA ALA A 160 -26.38 -3.21 -9.92
C ALA A 160 -26.02 -2.83 -11.37
N LEU A 161 -26.83 -1.98 -12.01
CA LEU A 161 -26.57 -1.49 -13.37
C LEU A 161 -25.23 -0.73 -13.48
N THR A 162 -24.90 0.10 -12.48
CA THR A 162 -23.59 0.77 -12.43
C THR A 162 -22.44 -0.23 -12.38
N ILE A 163 -22.53 -1.29 -11.56
CA ILE A 163 -21.52 -2.35 -11.51
C ILE A 163 -21.41 -3.06 -12.85
N ALA A 164 -22.54 -3.47 -13.44
CA ALA A 164 -22.55 -4.19 -14.71
C ALA A 164 -21.87 -3.40 -15.83
N ARG A 165 -22.17 -2.11 -15.94
CA ARG A 165 -21.55 -1.23 -16.94
C ARG A 165 -20.09 -0.93 -16.63
N LYS A 166 -19.74 -0.66 -15.37
CA LYS A 166 -18.35 -0.33 -14.96
C LYS A 166 -17.38 -1.45 -15.30
N TYR A 167 -17.79 -2.70 -15.09
CA TYR A 167 -16.94 -3.87 -15.26
C TYR A 167 -17.27 -4.70 -16.51
N ASN A 168 -18.04 -4.14 -17.45
CA ASN A 168 -18.45 -4.80 -18.70
C ASN A 168 -19.00 -6.22 -18.48
N LEU A 169 -19.88 -6.38 -17.48
CA LEU A 169 -20.58 -7.65 -17.26
C LEU A 169 -21.45 -8.01 -18.48
N PRO A 170 -21.81 -9.30 -18.67
CA PRO A 170 -22.65 -9.74 -19.78
C PRO A 170 -23.90 -8.88 -19.98
N GLY A 171 -24.23 -8.60 -21.25
CA GLY A 171 -25.34 -7.71 -21.62
C GLY A 171 -26.69 -8.13 -21.02
N GLU A 172 -26.92 -9.43 -20.84
CA GLU A 172 -28.10 -9.98 -20.17
C GLU A 172 -28.26 -9.42 -18.74
N MET A 173 -27.17 -9.26 -17.99
CA MET A 173 -27.20 -8.69 -16.63
C MET A 173 -27.54 -7.19 -16.66
N VAL A 174 -27.05 -6.46 -17.66
CA VAL A 174 -27.38 -5.04 -17.87
C VAL A 174 -28.89 -4.89 -18.13
N THR A 175 -29.42 -5.67 -19.08
CA THR A 175 -30.84 -5.67 -19.43
C THR A 175 -31.72 -6.09 -18.26
N GLU A 176 -31.30 -7.09 -17.47
CA GLU A 176 -32.03 -7.53 -16.27
C GLU A 176 -32.20 -6.38 -15.26
N ALA A 177 -31.11 -5.65 -14.96
CA ALA A 177 -31.15 -4.53 -14.03
C ALA A 177 -31.99 -3.35 -14.55
N GLU A 178 -31.93 -3.06 -15.85
CA GLU A 178 -32.75 -2.02 -16.50
C GLU A 178 -34.24 -2.34 -16.39
N ASN A 179 -34.64 -3.57 -16.70
CA ASN A 179 -36.03 -4.03 -16.60
C ASN A 179 -36.56 -3.93 -15.16
N LYS A 180 -35.77 -4.35 -14.18
CA LYS A 180 -36.15 -4.25 -12.75
C LYS A 180 -36.25 -2.80 -12.28
N MET A 181 -35.47 -1.89 -12.85
CA MET A 181 -35.52 -0.46 -12.53
C MET A 181 -36.75 0.23 -13.15
N ALA A 182 -37.17 -0.17 -14.35
CA ALA A 182 -38.33 0.41 -15.04
C ALA A 182 -39.69 -0.12 -14.54
N GLY A 183 -39.72 -1.32 -13.94
CA GLY A 183 -40.94 -1.92 -13.37
C GLY A 183 -41.23 -1.56 -11.92
N ARG A 184 -40.57 -0.52 -11.37
CA ARG A 184 -40.82 0.05 -10.03
C ARG A 184 -41.37 1.46 -10.17
#